data_AF-A0A524IDF8-F1
#
_entry.id   AF-A0A524IDF8-F1
#
_cell.length_a   1.000
_cell.length_b   1.000
_cell.length_c   1.000
_cell.angle_alpha   90.00
_cell.angle_beta   90.00
_cell.angle_gamma   90.00
#
_symmetry.space_group_name_H-M   'P 1'
#
loop_
_entity.id
_entity.type
_entity.pdbx_description
1 polymer ?
#
loop_
_entity_poly.entity_id
_entity_poly.type
_entity_poly.pdbx_seq_one_letter_code
_entity_poly.pdbx_strand_id
1 'polypeptide(L)'
;MKLMKNAEQDPSSVTNWQWLREIVVEACQPIGPYWPMKTFAYYNPIRDLEHLPFAQAIAEAHQLLGAKGFLPVEEYRQFFHQGRITLSAVEQALRRVGPTMPSRATIRVGARTIHVQDVWRIHAAYGIEILPTVLLTWTLELEGLTTRFRSDLPEDSRTSIIDRTIRECEKCRHDPESAYLRNLWKSSLAACQLSDPVSGTASSHAPGPSRSSDASRKEADFVPVDLPVDRTLGDWLDSETGSVLVETINTHMIKWIAAFVDEGVAGWSMPSRDKGFYAAWRELSEGDLSGRFLGIPDLRHKFRELSDAPEEMLCKHLQDLNIPKERWQGYLSRHLAQLPGWAGFIRWRGDHSGYP
;
A
#
# COMPACT_ATOMS: atom_id res chain seq x y z
N MET A 1 -15.36 -73.72 -5.35
CA MET A 1 -15.70 -72.89 -6.52
C MET A 1 -16.10 -71.51 -6.02
N LYS A 2 -15.24 -70.51 -6.27
CA LYS A 2 -15.52 -69.06 -6.44
C LYS A 2 -16.37 -68.32 -5.37
N LEU A 3 -16.01 -67.15 -4.88
CA LEU A 3 -14.87 -66.26 -5.10
C LEU A 3 -15.03 -65.18 -4.01
N MET A 4 -13.96 -64.94 -3.25
CA MET A 4 -13.75 -63.68 -2.56
C MET A 4 -13.85 -62.57 -3.60
N LYS A 5 -14.81 -61.66 -3.44
CA LYS A 5 -14.79 -60.37 -4.14
C LYS A 5 -14.26 -59.34 -3.17
N ASN A 6 -13.05 -58.91 -3.49
CA ASN A 6 -12.26 -57.87 -2.84
C ASN A 6 -13.13 -56.67 -2.50
N ALA A 7 -13.01 -56.22 -1.25
CA ALA A 7 -13.18 -54.83 -0.93
C ALA A 7 -12.15 -54.04 -1.75
N GLU A 8 -12.60 -53.44 -2.86
CA GLU A 8 -11.85 -52.39 -3.53
C GLU A 8 -11.75 -51.23 -2.54
N GLN A 9 -10.56 -51.10 -1.96
CA GLN A 9 -10.11 -49.91 -1.27
C GLN A 9 -10.13 -48.77 -2.29
N ASP A 10 -11.00 -47.78 -2.05
CA ASP A 10 -11.05 -46.54 -2.80
C ASP A 10 -9.73 -45.77 -2.63
N PRO A 11 -8.93 -45.52 -3.70
CA PRO A 11 -7.59 -44.94 -3.57
C PRO A 11 -7.56 -43.42 -3.33
N SER A 12 -8.69 -42.74 -3.12
CA SER A 12 -8.78 -41.27 -3.15
C SER A 12 -8.80 -40.54 -1.81
N SER A 13 -8.52 -41.19 -0.67
CA SER A 13 -8.58 -40.54 0.66
C SER A 13 -7.22 -40.22 1.29
N VAL A 14 -6.12 -40.38 0.54
CA VAL A 14 -4.81 -39.76 0.85
C VAL A 14 -4.36 -39.04 -0.41
N THR A 15 -4.85 -37.82 -0.57
CA THR A 15 -4.76 -37.03 -1.80
C THR A 15 -3.31 -36.84 -2.24
N ASN A 16 -2.96 -37.39 -3.40
CA ASN A 16 -1.62 -37.29 -3.96
C ASN A 16 -1.35 -35.86 -4.46
N TRP A 17 -0.90 -34.98 -3.57
CA TRP A 17 -0.54 -33.59 -3.86
C TRP A 17 0.80 -33.42 -4.59
N GLN A 18 1.38 -34.49 -5.15
CA GLN A 18 2.66 -34.47 -5.85
C GLN A 18 2.71 -33.40 -6.95
N TRP A 19 1.65 -33.31 -7.77
CA TRP A 19 1.57 -32.33 -8.85
C TRP A 19 1.62 -30.87 -8.33
N LEU A 20 1.03 -30.58 -7.16
CA LEU A 20 1.07 -29.23 -6.59
C LEU A 20 2.47 -28.90 -6.06
N ARG A 21 3.16 -29.89 -5.49
CA ARG A 21 4.56 -29.75 -5.10
C ARG A 21 5.45 -29.49 -6.32
N GLU A 22 5.21 -30.19 -7.42
CA GLU A 22 5.91 -29.96 -8.69
C GLU A 22 5.70 -28.52 -9.18
N ILE A 23 4.46 -28.01 -9.17
CA ILE A 23 4.18 -26.61 -9.52
C ILE A 23 4.95 -25.63 -8.63
N VAL A 24 5.02 -25.88 -7.31
CA VAL A 24 5.78 -25.04 -6.38
C VAL A 24 7.28 -25.10 -6.68
N VAL A 25 7.83 -26.28 -6.96
CA VAL A 25 9.24 -26.46 -7.33
C VAL A 25 9.55 -25.74 -8.65
N GLU A 26 8.66 -25.81 -9.62
CA GLU A 26 8.77 -25.08 -10.89
C GLU A 26 8.66 -23.57 -10.69
N ALA A 27 7.76 -23.11 -9.82
CA ALA A 27 7.58 -21.71 -9.49
C ALA A 27 8.82 -21.10 -8.79
N CYS A 28 9.59 -21.92 -8.08
CA CYS A 28 10.86 -21.52 -7.48
C CYS A 28 12.00 -21.39 -8.49
N GLN A 29 11.92 -21.99 -9.69
CA GLN A 29 13.05 -22.06 -10.63
C GLN A 29 13.65 -20.69 -11.02
N PRO A 30 12.86 -19.63 -11.26
CA PRO A 30 13.40 -18.30 -11.59
C PRO A 30 14.19 -17.63 -10.45
N ILE A 31 14.05 -18.12 -9.20
CA ILE A 31 14.65 -17.51 -8.02
C ILE A 31 16.01 -18.14 -7.75
N GLY A 32 17.08 -17.36 -7.91
CA GLY A 32 18.43 -17.84 -7.63
C GLY A 32 18.58 -18.35 -6.18
N PRO A 33 19.20 -19.51 -5.95
CA PRO A 33 19.50 -19.97 -4.60
C PRO A 33 20.57 -19.08 -3.94
N TYR A 34 20.36 -18.71 -2.67
CA TYR A 34 21.28 -17.87 -1.90
C TYR A 34 21.86 -18.66 -0.71
N TRP A 35 23.19 -18.70 -0.59
CA TRP A 35 23.87 -19.37 0.52
C TRP A 35 23.87 -18.51 1.80
N PRO A 36 23.98 -19.11 2.99
CA PRO A 36 24.12 -18.38 4.24
C PRO A 36 25.34 -17.46 4.21
N MET A 37 25.08 -16.17 4.38
CA MET A 37 26.14 -15.17 4.47
C MET A 37 26.79 -15.23 5.85
N LYS A 38 27.94 -15.89 5.93
CA LYS A 38 28.74 -15.98 7.18
C LYS A 38 29.43 -14.68 7.56
N THR A 39 29.53 -13.74 6.62
CA THR A 39 30.14 -12.43 6.80
C THR A 39 29.28 -11.35 6.15
N PHE A 40 29.28 -10.16 6.75
CA PHE A 40 28.56 -9.00 6.22
C PHE A 40 29.16 -8.58 4.87
N ALA A 41 28.44 -8.84 3.78
CA ALA A 41 28.80 -8.27 2.48
C ALA A 41 28.00 -6.98 2.29
N TYR A 42 28.65 -5.84 2.46
CA TYR A 42 28.06 -4.58 2.04
C TYR A 42 28.25 -4.44 0.52
N TYR A 43 27.14 -4.36 -0.19
CA TYR A 43 27.11 -3.97 -1.59
C TYR A 43 26.39 -2.62 -1.66
N ASN A 44 27.10 -1.56 -2.02
CA ASN A 44 26.47 -0.27 -2.30
C ASN A 44 25.71 -0.44 -3.63
N PRO A 45 24.37 -0.36 -3.67
CA PRO A 45 23.60 -0.61 -4.88
C PRO A 45 23.91 0.35 -6.03
N ILE A 46 24.54 1.49 -5.75
CA ILE A 46 24.97 2.48 -6.74
C ILE A 46 26.49 2.60 -6.88
N ARG A 47 27.25 1.57 -6.45
CA ARG A 47 28.73 1.58 -6.42
C ARG A 47 29.35 2.06 -7.74
N ASP A 48 28.82 1.61 -8.87
CA ASP A 48 29.37 1.94 -10.18
C ASP A 48 28.83 3.26 -10.76
N LEU A 49 27.88 3.91 -10.07
CA LEU A 49 27.30 5.21 -10.42
C LEU A 49 27.83 6.35 -9.52
N GLU A 50 28.80 6.08 -8.64
CA GLU A 50 29.38 7.07 -7.69
C GLU A 50 30.08 8.24 -8.39
N HIS A 51 30.42 8.09 -9.67
CA HIS A 51 30.98 9.15 -10.50
C HIS A 51 29.93 10.21 -10.92
N LEU A 52 28.64 9.92 -10.75
CA LEU A 52 27.54 10.85 -11.04
C LEU A 52 27.11 11.61 -9.77
N PRO A 53 26.58 12.84 -9.91
CA PRO A 53 25.85 13.49 -8.82
C PRO A 53 24.74 12.57 -8.30
N PHE A 54 24.56 12.51 -6.98
CA PHE A 54 23.63 11.56 -6.34
C PHE A 54 22.24 11.47 -6.99
N ALA A 55 21.63 12.61 -7.32
CA ALA A 55 20.31 12.62 -7.97
C ALA A 55 20.30 11.98 -9.36
N GLN A 56 21.39 12.10 -10.12
CA GLN A 56 21.57 11.45 -11.41
C GLN A 56 21.86 9.95 -11.23
N ALA A 57 22.73 9.58 -10.29
CA ALA A 57 23.00 8.19 -9.94
C ALA A 57 21.72 7.44 -9.55
N ILE A 58 20.86 8.04 -8.72
CA ILE A 58 19.58 7.44 -8.34
C ILE A 58 18.62 7.35 -9.53
N ALA A 59 18.56 8.37 -10.40
CA ALA A 59 17.69 8.33 -11.58
C ALA A 59 18.10 7.21 -12.55
N GLU A 60 19.41 7.02 -12.76
CA GLU A 60 19.94 5.94 -13.58
C GLU A 60 19.74 4.57 -12.93
N ALA A 61 20.01 4.44 -11.62
CA ALA A 61 19.71 3.23 -10.86
C ALA A 61 18.22 2.88 -10.86
N HIS A 62 17.32 3.88 -10.84
CA HIS A 62 15.88 3.64 -10.94
C HIS A 62 15.50 3.05 -12.30
N GLN A 63 16.05 3.58 -13.39
CA GLN A 63 15.82 3.08 -14.75
C GLN A 63 16.34 1.63 -14.91
N LEU A 64 17.53 1.34 -14.39
CA LEU A 64 18.20 0.05 -14.58
C LEU A 64 17.73 -1.03 -13.60
N LEU A 65 17.50 -0.66 -12.33
CA LEU A 65 17.30 -1.60 -11.22
C LEU A 65 15.92 -1.46 -10.55
N GLY A 66 15.10 -0.48 -10.96
CA GLY A 66 13.83 -0.17 -10.30
C GLY A 66 13.99 0.42 -8.89
N ALA A 67 15.21 0.79 -8.50
CA ALA A 67 15.50 1.28 -7.14
C ALA A 67 14.80 2.60 -6.84
N LYS A 68 14.19 2.72 -5.66
CA LYS A 68 13.63 3.98 -5.14
C LYS A 68 14.66 4.62 -4.22
N GLY A 69 15.52 5.49 -4.76
CA GLY A 69 16.61 6.11 -3.99
C GLY A 69 16.24 7.38 -3.22
N PHE A 70 14.97 7.80 -3.29
CA PHE A 70 14.42 8.90 -2.50
C PHE A 70 13.17 8.41 -1.77
N LEU A 71 12.85 9.06 -0.66
CA LEU A 71 11.60 8.83 0.03
C LEU A 71 10.42 9.32 -0.83
N PRO A 72 9.22 8.75 -0.66
CA PRO A 72 7.98 9.32 -1.19
C PRO A 72 7.81 10.80 -0.78
N VAL A 73 7.16 11.60 -1.62
CA VAL A 73 6.98 13.05 -1.36
C VAL A 73 6.16 13.29 -0.09
N GLU A 74 5.26 12.37 0.23
CA GLU A 74 4.42 12.35 1.42
C GLU A 74 5.26 12.28 2.70
N GLU A 75 6.33 11.49 2.72
CA GLU A 75 7.24 11.41 3.87
C GLU A 75 8.03 12.71 4.06
N TYR A 76 8.51 13.32 2.97
CA TYR A 76 9.14 14.63 3.05
C TYR A 76 8.19 15.70 3.60
N ARG A 77 6.92 15.68 3.17
CA ARG A 77 5.88 16.57 3.72
C ARG A 77 5.65 16.27 5.20
N GLN A 78 5.59 15.01 5.61
CA GLN A 78 5.45 14.64 7.03
C GLN A 78 6.62 15.19 7.88
N PHE A 79 7.87 15.09 7.41
CA PHE A 79 9.01 15.70 8.08
C PHE A 79 8.95 17.22 8.13
N PHE A 80 8.36 17.87 7.12
CA PHE A 80 8.08 19.29 7.18
C PHE A 80 7.08 19.64 8.28
N HIS A 81 6.00 18.86 8.42
CA HIS A 81 4.97 19.10 9.43
C HIS A 81 5.49 18.83 10.86
N GLN A 82 6.42 17.89 11.01
CA GLN A 82 7.12 17.62 12.27
C GLN A 82 8.22 18.64 12.59
N GLY A 83 8.46 19.62 11.71
CA GLY A 83 9.52 20.63 11.88
C GLY A 83 10.93 20.12 11.62
N ARG A 84 11.10 18.85 11.21
CA ARG A 84 12.41 18.28 10.81
C ARG A 84 12.93 18.92 9.52
N ILE A 85 12.03 19.25 8.59
CA ILE A 85 12.33 20.08 7.42
C ILE A 85 11.72 21.46 7.65
N THR A 86 12.53 22.50 7.59
CA THR A 86 12.07 23.88 7.80
C THR A 86 11.72 24.54 6.47
N LEU A 87 10.90 25.59 6.51
CA LEU A 87 10.58 26.40 5.32
C LEU A 87 11.85 26.96 4.65
N SER A 88 12.82 27.40 5.44
CA SER A 88 14.12 27.88 4.95
C SER A 88 14.89 26.79 4.20
N ALA A 89 14.86 25.54 4.70
CA ALA A 89 15.47 24.41 4.02
C ALA A 89 14.79 24.11 2.67
N VAL A 90 13.46 24.18 2.60
CA VAL A 90 12.71 24.05 1.34
C VAL A 90 13.09 25.16 0.36
N GLU A 91 13.15 26.41 0.81
CA GLU A 91 13.55 27.54 -0.03
C GLU A 91 14.99 27.41 -0.53
N GLN A 92 15.91 26.92 0.30
CA GLN A 92 17.29 26.66 -0.11
C GLN A 92 17.36 25.51 -1.13
N ALA A 93 16.57 24.45 -0.96
CA ALA A 93 16.47 23.37 -1.91
C ALA A 93 15.91 23.88 -3.26
N LEU A 94 14.84 24.66 -3.26
CA LEU A 94 14.26 25.26 -4.46
C LEU A 94 15.26 26.16 -5.19
N ARG A 95 16.12 26.90 -4.48
CA ARG A 95 17.21 27.68 -5.12
C ARG A 95 18.26 26.81 -5.81
N ARG A 96 18.53 25.61 -5.27
CA ARG A 96 19.59 24.70 -5.76
C ARG A 96 19.12 23.79 -6.89
N VAL A 97 17.90 23.26 -6.80
CA VAL A 97 17.38 22.23 -7.71
C VAL A 97 16.00 22.54 -8.27
N GLY A 98 15.39 23.67 -7.89
CA GLY A 98 14.08 24.08 -8.39
C GLY A 98 14.13 24.55 -9.85
N PRO A 99 12.96 24.79 -10.46
CA PRO A 99 12.86 25.16 -11.87
C PRO A 99 13.58 26.48 -12.16
N THR A 100 14.34 26.53 -13.25
CA THR A 100 15.13 27.70 -13.70
C THR A 100 14.32 28.74 -14.48
N MET A 101 12.98 28.61 -14.52
CA MET A 101 12.06 29.52 -15.20
C MET A 101 12.25 30.99 -14.78
N PRO A 102 11.84 31.99 -15.60
CA PRO A 102 12.05 33.39 -15.28
C PRO A 102 11.39 33.72 -13.95
N SER A 103 12.25 33.92 -12.95
CA SER A 103 12.02 34.06 -11.50
C SER A 103 11.18 35.30 -11.10
N ARG A 104 10.36 35.83 -12.01
CA ARG A 104 9.62 37.10 -11.86
C ARG A 104 8.16 37.04 -12.29
N ALA A 105 7.65 35.90 -12.75
CA ALA A 105 6.22 35.77 -13.01
C ALA A 105 5.43 35.97 -11.71
N THR A 106 4.50 36.92 -11.75
CA THR A 106 3.63 37.26 -10.63
C THR A 106 2.19 37.28 -11.10
N ILE A 107 1.29 36.88 -10.20
CA ILE A 107 -0.15 37.03 -10.39
C ILE A 107 -0.64 37.94 -9.29
N ARG A 108 -1.42 38.96 -9.65
CA ARG A 108 -2.04 39.86 -8.70
C ARG A 108 -3.46 39.39 -8.42
N VAL A 109 -3.73 39.02 -7.17
CA VAL A 109 -5.06 38.62 -6.68
C VAL A 109 -5.52 39.68 -5.69
N GLY A 110 -6.37 40.60 -6.17
CA GLY A 110 -6.78 41.78 -5.41
C GLY A 110 -5.60 42.69 -5.04
N ALA A 111 -5.34 42.84 -3.74
CA ALA A 111 -4.22 43.62 -3.21
C ALA A 111 -2.93 42.81 -3.02
N ARG A 112 -2.96 41.48 -3.20
CA ARG A 112 -1.80 40.62 -3.00
C ARG A 112 -1.12 40.31 -4.32
N THR A 113 0.20 40.31 -4.30
CA THR A 113 1.04 39.81 -5.39
C THR A 113 1.58 38.46 -4.99
N ILE A 114 1.27 37.42 -5.77
CA ILE A 114 1.73 36.05 -5.56
C ILE A 114 2.86 35.80 -6.55
N HIS A 115 4.03 35.41 -6.05
CA HIS A 115 5.15 35.00 -6.89
C HIS A 115 5.02 33.52 -7.25
N VAL A 116 5.53 33.12 -8.42
CA VAL A 116 5.61 31.69 -8.78
C VAL A 116 6.39 30.88 -7.73
N GLN A 117 7.40 31.47 -7.09
CA GLN A 117 8.13 30.84 -6.00
C GLN A 117 7.25 30.55 -4.78
N ASP A 118 6.26 31.39 -4.48
CA ASP A 118 5.31 31.13 -3.39
C ASP A 118 4.48 29.88 -3.69
N VAL A 119 4.06 29.70 -4.95
CA VAL A 119 3.30 28.53 -5.39
C VAL A 119 4.14 27.27 -5.27
N TRP A 120 5.39 27.27 -5.73
CA TRP A 120 6.28 26.11 -5.60
C TRP A 120 6.59 25.77 -4.15
N ARG A 121 6.81 26.80 -3.31
CA ARG A 121 7.03 26.60 -1.88
C ARG A 121 5.83 25.95 -1.22
N ILE A 122 4.62 26.45 -1.50
CA ILE A 122 3.37 25.89 -0.96
C ILE A 122 3.16 24.46 -1.49
N HIS A 123 3.38 24.22 -2.79
CA HIS A 123 3.22 22.89 -3.37
C HIS A 123 4.22 21.87 -2.80
N ALA A 124 5.48 22.27 -2.59
CA ALA A 124 6.49 21.41 -1.98
C ALA A 124 6.15 21.08 -0.51
N ALA A 125 5.66 22.05 0.25
CA ALA A 125 5.37 21.89 1.68
C ALA A 125 4.04 21.17 1.97
N TYR A 126 2.99 21.51 1.23
CA TYR A 126 1.62 21.08 1.53
C TYR A 126 1.00 20.23 0.41
N GLY A 127 1.51 20.29 -0.82
CA GLY A 127 0.92 19.57 -1.94
C GLY A 127 -0.34 20.25 -2.48
N ILE A 128 -0.30 20.48 -3.79
CA ILE A 128 -1.44 20.95 -4.59
C ILE A 128 -1.61 19.86 -5.64
N GLU A 129 -2.31 18.79 -5.27
CA GLU A 129 -2.52 17.63 -6.13
C GLU A 129 -3.62 17.93 -7.14
N ILE A 130 -3.47 17.37 -8.35
CA ILE A 130 -4.52 17.45 -9.36
C ILE A 130 -5.68 16.60 -8.89
N LEU A 131 -6.87 17.18 -8.77
CA LEU A 131 -8.10 16.43 -8.53
C LEU A 131 -8.69 15.99 -9.87
N PRO A 132 -8.77 14.67 -10.16
CA PRO A 132 -9.44 14.18 -11.36
C PRO A 132 -10.88 14.68 -11.43
N THR A 133 -11.33 15.11 -12.61
CA THR A 133 -12.67 15.69 -12.78
C THR A 133 -13.80 14.76 -12.33
N VAL A 134 -13.62 13.44 -12.45
CA VAL A 134 -14.61 12.44 -12.01
C VAL A 134 -14.79 12.40 -10.48
N LEU A 135 -13.74 12.77 -9.74
CA LEU A 135 -13.78 12.81 -8.28
C LEU A 135 -14.28 14.17 -7.77
N LEU A 136 -14.19 15.24 -8.58
CA LEU A 136 -14.52 16.61 -8.17
C LEU A 136 -15.89 16.72 -7.47
N THR A 137 -16.97 16.20 -8.08
CA THR A 137 -18.31 16.26 -7.49
C THR A 137 -18.40 15.45 -6.20
N TRP A 138 -17.81 14.25 -6.19
CA TRP A 138 -17.80 13.37 -5.02
C TRP A 138 -17.05 13.99 -3.85
N THR A 139 -15.86 14.55 -4.08
CA THR A 139 -15.02 15.19 -3.07
C THR A 139 -15.64 16.50 -2.54
N LEU A 140 -16.34 17.25 -3.39
CA LEU A 140 -17.05 18.47 -2.98
C LEU A 140 -18.30 18.17 -2.12
N GLU A 141 -19.02 17.07 -2.40
CA GLU A 141 -20.26 16.70 -1.71
C GLU A 141 -20.02 15.86 -0.43
N LEU A 142 -19.09 14.90 -0.43
CA LEU A 142 -18.90 13.93 0.66
C LEU A 142 -17.73 14.24 1.60
N GLU A 143 -16.62 14.79 1.10
CA GLU A 143 -15.43 15.06 1.94
C GLU A 143 -15.44 16.46 2.58
N GLY A 144 -16.41 17.30 2.22
CA GLY A 144 -16.56 18.61 2.85
C GLY A 144 -15.42 19.58 2.56
N LEU A 145 -14.83 19.53 1.35
CA LEU A 145 -13.77 20.47 0.94
C LEU A 145 -14.16 21.95 1.03
N THR A 146 -15.47 22.24 0.98
CA THR A 146 -16.00 23.60 1.15
C THR A 146 -16.51 23.88 2.57
N THR A 147 -16.37 22.92 3.50
CA THR A 147 -16.91 23.01 4.86
C THR A 147 -15.83 22.89 5.93
N ARG A 148 -14.68 22.27 5.66
CA ARG A 148 -13.56 22.11 6.59
C ARG A 148 -12.21 22.46 5.96
N PHE A 149 -11.35 23.11 6.72
CA PHE A 149 -9.96 23.34 6.37
C PHE A 149 -9.23 22.01 6.32
N ARG A 150 -8.22 21.95 5.45
CA ARG A 150 -7.28 20.84 5.46
C ARG A 150 -6.62 20.71 6.84
N SER A 151 -6.31 19.47 7.20
CA SER A 151 -5.68 19.13 8.49
C SER A 151 -4.28 19.71 8.66
N ASP A 152 -3.61 20.06 7.55
CA ASP A 152 -2.25 20.61 7.53
C ASP A 152 -2.17 22.14 7.53
N LEU A 153 -3.29 22.85 7.66
CA LEU A 153 -3.30 24.30 7.79
C LEU A 153 -2.72 24.71 9.16
N PRO A 154 -1.68 25.57 9.23
CA PRO A 154 -1.12 26.03 10.50
C PRO A 154 -2.16 26.69 11.41
N GLU A 155 -2.11 26.39 12.71
CA GLU A 155 -3.08 26.87 13.71
C GLU A 155 -3.19 28.41 13.78
N ASP A 156 -2.07 29.12 13.64
CA ASP A 156 -2.07 30.59 13.60
C ASP A 156 -2.86 31.12 12.39
N SER A 157 -2.74 30.43 11.25
CA SER A 157 -3.48 30.78 10.03
C SER A 157 -4.96 30.45 10.17
N ARG A 158 -5.28 29.27 10.74
CA ARG A 158 -6.66 28.87 11.05
C ARG A 158 -7.36 29.91 11.93
N THR A 159 -6.72 30.29 13.03
CA THR A 159 -7.25 31.27 14.00
C THR A 159 -7.44 32.63 13.34
N SER A 160 -6.43 33.11 12.61
CA SER A 160 -6.49 34.41 11.91
C SER A 160 -7.62 34.47 10.89
N ILE A 161 -7.84 33.40 10.12
CA ILE A 161 -8.92 33.31 9.12
C ILE A 161 -10.29 33.29 9.78
N ILE A 162 -10.47 32.49 10.85
CA ILE A 162 -11.74 32.41 11.58
C ILE A 162 -12.10 33.76 12.17
N ASP A 163 -11.17 34.38 12.91
CA ASP A 163 -11.38 35.69 13.54
C ASP A 163 -11.75 36.76 12.51
N ARG A 164 -11.08 36.75 11.36
CA ARG A 164 -11.38 37.66 10.26
C ARG A 164 -12.78 37.42 9.69
N THR A 165 -13.15 36.16 9.48
CA THR A 165 -14.45 35.80 8.91
C THR A 165 -15.60 36.21 9.83
N ILE A 166 -15.44 36.03 11.15
CA ILE A 166 -16.43 36.48 12.14
C ILE A 166 -16.56 38.00 12.13
N ARG A 167 -15.43 38.74 12.09
CA ARG A 167 -15.44 40.21 12.02
C ARG A 167 -16.14 40.75 10.77
N GLU A 168 -15.93 40.11 9.62
CA GLU A 168 -16.52 40.54 8.35
C GLU A 168 -17.99 40.11 8.19
N CYS A 169 -18.43 39.08 8.92
CA CYS A 169 -19.79 38.54 8.86
C CYS A 169 -20.23 37.95 10.22
N GLU A 170 -20.99 38.72 11.01
CA GLU A 170 -21.50 38.26 12.32
C GLU A 170 -22.41 37.01 12.18
N LYS A 171 -23.16 36.91 11.07
CA LYS A 171 -24.01 35.74 10.76
C LYS A 171 -23.21 34.46 10.54
N CYS A 172 -21.92 34.58 10.22
CA CYS A 172 -21.02 33.48 9.96
C CYS A 172 -20.40 32.92 11.26
N ARG A 173 -20.69 33.52 12.43
CA ARG A 173 -20.17 33.10 13.74
C ARG A 173 -20.49 31.64 14.11
N HIS A 174 -21.61 31.11 13.63
CA HIS A 174 -22.01 29.74 13.95
C HIS A 174 -21.23 28.68 13.16
N ASP A 175 -20.72 29.03 11.97
CA ASP A 175 -19.96 28.13 11.10
C ASP A 175 -18.95 28.92 10.22
N PRO A 176 -17.92 29.53 10.84
CA PRO A 176 -17.05 30.48 10.16
C PRO A 176 -16.11 29.82 9.13
N GLU A 177 -15.69 28.58 9.39
CA GLU A 177 -14.79 27.80 8.53
C GLU A 177 -15.45 27.51 7.17
N SER A 178 -16.65 26.93 7.21
CA SER A 178 -17.46 26.64 6.03
C SER A 178 -17.90 27.90 5.29
N ALA A 179 -18.26 28.97 6.01
CA ALA A 179 -18.59 30.25 5.38
C ALA A 179 -17.41 30.82 4.59
N TYR A 180 -16.20 30.79 5.18
CA TYR A 180 -14.99 31.23 4.50
C TYR A 180 -14.71 30.40 3.25
N LEU A 181 -14.72 29.07 3.36
CA LEU A 181 -14.38 28.16 2.27
C LEU A 181 -15.37 28.24 1.10
N ARG A 182 -16.68 28.32 1.37
CA ARG A 182 -17.68 28.54 0.31
C ARG A 182 -17.51 29.87 -0.39
N ASN A 183 -17.20 30.93 0.35
CA ASN A 183 -16.95 32.25 -0.23
C ASN A 183 -15.66 32.25 -1.07
N LEU A 184 -14.60 31.59 -0.58
CA LEU A 184 -13.35 31.41 -1.30
C LEU A 184 -13.56 30.62 -2.59
N TRP A 185 -14.33 29.53 -2.56
CA TRP A 185 -14.70 28.74 -3.73
C TRP A 185 -15.42 29.57 -4.78
N LYS A 186 -16.52 30.24 -4.39
CA LYS A 186 -17.31 31.10 -5.30
C LYS A 186 -16.47 32.22 -5.90
N SER A 187 -15.62 32.86 -5.10
CA SER A 187 -14.73 33.92 -5.56
C SER A 187 -13.68 33.40 -6.53
N SER A 188 -13.16 32.19 -6.30
CA SER A 188 -12.18 31.54 -7.18
C SER A 188 -12.79 31.17 -8.53
N LEU A 189 -14.00 30.60 -8.54
CA LEU A 189 -14.76 30.34 -9.77
C LEU A 189 -15.03 31.62 -10.55
N ALA A 190 -15.47 32.69 -9.87
CA ALA A 190 -15.73 33.98 -10.50
C ALA A 190 -14.45 34.60 -11.09
N ALA A 191 -13.32 34.55 -10.36
CA ALA A 191 -12.04 35.05 -10.84
C ALA A 191 -11.52 34.29 -12.07
N CYS A 192 -11.77 32.97 -12.12
CA CYS A 192 -11.39 32.11 -13.24
C CYS A 192 -12.44 32.04 -14.37
N GLN A 193 -13.58 32.73 -14.23
CA GLN A 193 -14.72 32.68 -15.17
C GLN A 193 -15.26 31.26 -15.39
N LEU A 194 -15.30 30.46 -14.33
CA LEU A 194 -15.78 29.07 -14.35
C LEU A 194 -17.18 28.96 -13.74
N SER A 195 -18.00 28.04 -14.26
CA SER A 195 -19.29 27.68 -13.67
C SER A 195 -19.11 26.71 -12.51
N ASP A 196 -20.01 26.78 -11.52
CA ASP A 196 -19.99 25.87 -10.38
C ASP A 196 -20.54 24.48 -10.78
N PRO A 197 -19.72 23.42 -10.76
CA PRO A 197 -20.14 22.09 -11.18
C PRO A 197 -21.20 21.47 -10.26
N VAL A 198 -21.30 21.92 -9.00
CA VAL A 198 -22.25 21.39 -8.01
C VAL A 198 -23.60 22.15 -8.04
N SER A 199 -23.62 23.36 -8.59
CA SER A 199 -24.86 24.14 -8.73
C SER A 199 -25.85 23.55 -9.76
N GLY A 200 -25.41 22.60 -10.59
CA GLY A 200 -26.23 21.90 -11.59
C GLY A 200 -26.92 20.62 -11.10
N THR A 201 -26.52 20.05 -9.96
CA THR A 201 -27.09 18.79 -9.42
C THR A 201 -28.16 19.03 -8.35
N ALA A 202 -28.45 20.29 -8.00
CA ALA A 202 -29.49 20.66 -7.05
C ALA A 202 -30.91 20.60 -7.66
N SER A 203 -31.29 19.47 -8.25
CA SER A 203 -32.70 19.08 -8.41
C SER A 203 -32.87 17.57 -8.57
N SER A 204 -32.67 16.82 -7.48
CA SER A 204 -33.50 15.67 -7.11
C SER A 204 -33.04 15.08 -5.78
N HIS A 205 -33.85 15.29 -4.75
CA HIS A 205 -33.99 14.54 -3.49
C HIS A 205 -32.78 13.80 -2.90
N ALA A 206 -32.26 14.35 -1.80
CA ALA A 206 -31.58 13.58 -0.76
C ALA A 206 -32.55 12.56 -0.13
N PRO A 207 -32.21 11.26 0.01
CA PRO A 207 -32.93 10.38 0.90
C PRO A 207 -32.35 10.50 2.31
N GLY A 208 -33.18 10.96 3.26
CA GLY A 208 -32.89 10.87 4.69
C GLY A 208 -32.91 9.41 5.19
N PRO A 209 -32.38 9.13 6.39
CA PRO A 209 -32.26 7.78 6.89
C PRO A 209 -33.61 7.30 7.46
N SER A 210 -34.47 6.76 6.62
CA SER A 210 -35.61 5.95 7.08
C SER A 210 -35.14 4.54 7.37
N ARG A 211 -35.12 4.18 8.67
CA ARG A 211 -35.05 2.79 9.13
C ARG A 211 -36.30 2.04 8.65
N SER A 212 -36.18 1.31 7.57
CA SER A 212 -37.05 0.18 7.26
C SER A 212 -36.20 -0.94 6.69
N SER A 213 -36.20 -2.04 7.42
CA SER A 213 -35.77 -3.36 6.99
C SER A 213 -36.48 -3.73 5.70
N ASP A 214 -35.76 -3.78 4.59
CA ASP A 214 -36.06 -4.78 3.57
C ASP A 214 -34.81 -5.16 2.78
N ALA A 215 -34.67 -6.47 2.61
CA ALA A 215 -33.53 -7.12 2.00
C ALA A 215 -33.67 -7.06 0.48
N SER A 216 -32.88 -6.22 -0.18
CA SER A 216 -32.52 -6.36 -1.60
C SER A 216 -31.51 -5.27 -1.97
N ARG A 217 -30.29 -5.41 -1.45
CA ARG A 217 -29.12 -4.74 -2.05
C ARG A 217 -28.97 -5.37 -3.43
N LYS A 218 -29.45 -4.68 -4.47
CA LYS A 218 -29.11 -5.03 -5.86
C LYS A 218 -27.59 -5.04 -5.93
N GLU A 219 -27.03 -6.22 -6.19
CA GLU A 219 -25.63 -6.37 -6.58
C GLU A 219 -25.37 -5.35 -7.67
N ALA A 220 -24.51 -4.38 -7.38
CA ALA A 220 -23.97 -3.52 -8.41
C ALA A 220 -23.36 -4.46 -9.45
N ASP A 221 -23.68 -4.28 -10.73
CA ASP A 221 -23.08 -5.02 -11.83
C ASP A 221 -21.55 -4.86 -11.74
N PHE A 222 -20.89 -5.82 -11.08
CA PHE A 222 -19.45 -5.89 -11.02
C PHE A 222 -18.99 -6.26 -12.41
N VAL A 223 -18.40 -5.31 -13.13
CA VAL A 223 -17.63 -5.61 -14.33
C VAL A 223 -16.56 -6.61 -13.90
N PRO A 224 -16.47 -7.81 -14.51
CA PRO A 224 -15.42 -8.76 -14.19
C PRO A 224 -14.07 -8.12 -14.47
N VAL A 225 -13.32 -7.81 -13.41
CA VAL A 225 -11.93 -7.35 -13.53
C VAL A 225 -11.07 -8.59 -13.59
N ASP A 226 -10.44 -8.86 -14.73
CA ASP A 226 -9.43 -9.92 -14.81
C ASP A 226 -8.16 -9.45 -14.09
N LEU A 227 -7.58 -10.35 -13.30
CA LEU A 227 -6.32 -10.11 -12.62
C LEU A 227 -5.22 -9.93 -13.67
N PRO A 228 -4.42 -8.85 -13.61
CA PRO A 228 -3.27 -8.69 -14.50
C PRO A 228 -2.35 -9.91 -14.41
N VAL A 229 -2.03 -10.50 -15.56
CA VAL A 229 -1.24 -11.74 -15.66
C VAL A 229 0.16 -11.55 -15.06
N ASP A 230 0.64 -10.32 -15.00
CA ASP A 230 1.95 -9.91 -14.52
C ASP A 230 2.04 -9.61 -13.02
N ARG A 231 0.95 -9.68 -12.25
CA ARG A 231 0.92 -9.29 -10.82
C ARG A 231 0.22 -10.31 -9.91
N THR A 232 0.52 -10.25 -8.61
CA THR A 232 -0.31 -10.94 -7.61
C THR A 232 -1.55 -10.09 -7.28
N LEU A 233 -2.58 -10.70 -6.67
CA LEU A 233 -3.75 -9.94 -6.21
C LEU A 233 -3.34 -8.86 -5.19
N GLY A 234 -2.40 -9.16 -4.30
CA GLY A 234 -1.89 -8.20 -3.33
C GLY A 234 -1.21 -7.01 -4.00
N ASP A 235 -0.30 -7.27 -4.94
CA ASP A 235 0.40 -6.21 -5.68
C ASP A 235 -0.56 -5.34 -6.50
N TRP A 236 -1.59 -5.97 -7.08
CA TRP A 236 -2.63 -5.26 -7.82
C TRP A 236 -3.46 -4.35 -6.89
N LEU A 237 -3.92 -4.86 -5.75
CA LEU A 237 -4.65 -4.07 -4.76
C LEU A 237 -3.84 -2.89 -4.22
N ASP A 238 -2.56 -3.10 -3.91
CA ASP A 238 -1.67 -2.03 -3.47
C ASP A 238 -1.53 -0.94 -4.54
N SER A 239 -1.43 -1.33 -5.82
CA SER A 239 -1.33 -0.35 -6.91
C SER A 239 -2.59 0.45 -7.18
N GLU A 240 -3.77 -0.15 -7.01
CA GLU A 240 -5.06 0.52 -7.28
C GLU A 240 -5.58 1.33 -6.08
N THR A 241 -5.29 0.88 -4.86
CA THR A 241 -5.85 1.48 -3.63
C THR A 241 -4.84 2.31 -2.85
N GLY A 242 -3.55 2.21 -3.17
CA GLY A 242 -2.47 2.79 -2.37
C GLY A 242 -2.25 2.08 -1.03
N SER A 243 -2.80 0.87 -0.84
CA SER A 243 -2.51 0.06 0.34
C SER A 243 -1.06 -0.43 0.36
N VAL A 244 -0.64 -0.95 1.51
CA VAL A 244 0.68 -1.54 1.75
C VAL A 244 0.54 -3.01 2.22
N LEU A 245 -0.42 -3.73 1.64
CA LEU A 245 -0.79 -5.09 2.01
C LEU A 245 0.39 -6.05 1.83
N VAL A 246 1.07 -5.97 0.68
CA VAL A 246 2.20 -6.85 0.35
C VAL A 246 3.34 -6.64 1.32
N GLU A 247 3.72 -5.39 1.59
CA GLU A 247 4.75 -5.05 2.57
C GLU A 247 4.40 -5.55 3.99
N THR A 248 3.14 -5.35 4.39
CA THR A 248 2.63 -5.76 5.70
C THR A 248 2.71 -7.29 5.88
N ILE A 249 2.20 -8.06 4.91
CA ILE A 249 2.25 -9.52 4.94
C ILE A 249 3.70 -10.00 4.93
N ASN A 250 4.54 -9.42 4.07
CA ASN A 250 5.94 -9.80 3.96
C ASN A 250 6.72 -9.53 5.25
N THR A 251 6.46 -8.43 5.94
CA THR A 251 7.08 -8.15 7.25
C THR A 251 6.71 -9.22 8.28
N HIS A 252 5.45 -9.69 8.29
CA HIS A 252 5.05 -10.80 9.14
C HIS A 252 5.69 -12.13 8.74
N MET A 253 5.80 -12.41 7.44
CA MET A 253 6.48 -13.61 6.95
C MET A 253 7.97 -13.61 7.30
N ILE A 254 8.66 -12.47 7.15
CA ILE A 254 10.08 -12.31 7.49
C ILE A 254 10.34 -12.67 8.95
N LYS A 255 9.48 -12.21 9.89
CA LYS A 255 9.58 -12.57 11.32
C LYS A 255 9.63 -14.09 11.52
N TRP A 256 8.71 -14.81 10.89
CA TRP A 256 8.60 -16.27 11.03
C TRP A 256 9.72 -17.01 10.31
N ILE A 257 10.07 -16.58 9.10
CA ILE A 257 11.15 -17.18 8.33
C ILE A 257 12.46 -17.01 9.09
N ALA A 258 12.77 -15.81 9.58
CA ALA A 258 14.00 -15.54 10.34
C ALA A 258 14.13 -16.45 11.58
N ALA A 259 13.05 -16.61 12.35
CA ALA A 259 13.05 -17.52 13.50
C ALA A 259 13.23 -19.00 13.09
N PHE A 260 12.65 -19.40 11.96
CA PHE A 260 12.75 -20.77 11.47
C PHE A 260 14.11 -21.11 10.87
N VAL A 261 14.75 -20.16 10.19
CA VAL A 261 16.03 -20.39 9.53
C VAL A 261 17.24 -20.10 10.42
N ASP A 262 17.04 -19.56 11.62
CA ASP A 262 18.11 -19.29 12.59
C ASP A 262 19.06 -20.49 12.75
N GLU A 263 20.36 -20.23 12.63
CA GLU A 263 21.43 -21.23 12.71
C GLU A 263 21.98 -21.35 14.15
N GLY A 264 21.13 -21.09 15.17
CA GLY A 264 21.50 -21.13 16.57
C GLY A 264 22.17 -19.86 17.08
N VAL A 265 21.95 -18.73 16.40
CA VAL A 265 22.44 -17.40 16.82
C VAL A 265 21.54 -16.85 17.92
N ALA A 266 20.23 -17.08 17.82
CA ALA A 266 19.29 -16.69 18.85
C ALA A 266 19.47 -17.56 20.11
N GLY A 267 19.39 -16.94 21.29
CA GLY A 267 19.46 -17.66 22.55
C GLY A 267 18.33 -18.68 22.74
N TRP A 268 17.19 -18.48 22.06
CA TRP A 268 16.04 -19.38 22.05
C TRP A 268 15.72 -19.81 20.61
N SER A 269 15.65 -21.12 20.37
CA SER A 269 15.24 -21.70 19.10
C SER A 269 13.72 -21.66 18.92
N MET A 270 13.25 -21.58 17.67
CA MET A 270 11.82 -21.70 17.35
C MET A 270 11.27 -23.06 17.83
N PRO A 271 10.21 -23.09 18.65
CA PRO A 271 9.56 -24.33 19.05
C PRO A 271 9.01 -25.11 17.85
N SER A 272 9.00 -26.45 17.94
CA SER A 272 8.46 -27.35 16.92
C SER A 272 9.10 -27.22 15.52
N ARG A 273 10.27 -26.59 15.41
CA ARG A 273 11.01 -26.41 14.14
C ARG A 273 11.27 -27.72 13.41
N ASP A 274 11.52 -28.79 14.16
CA ASP A 274 11.74 -30.16 13.67
C ASP A 274 10.56 -30.73 12.88
N LYS A 275 9.33 -30.22 13.11
CA LYS A 275 8.12 -30.60 12.37
C LYS A 275 7.99 -29.90 11.01
N GLY A 276 8.91 -29.02 10.67
CA GLY A 276 8.89 -28.20 9.45
C GLY A 276 8.19 -26.84 9.65
N PHE A 277 8.43 -25.94 8.69
CA PHE A 277 8.05 -24.52 8.81
C PHE A 277 6.55 -24.32 9.03
N TYR A 278 5.71 -24.92 8.19
CA TYR A 278 4.26 -24.72 8.24
C TYR A 278 3.65 -25.22 9.56
N ALA A 279 4.06 -26.40 10.02
CA ALA A 279 3.59 -26.96 11.29
C ALA A 279 3.99 -26.10 12.49
N ALA A 280 5.26 -25.66 12.54
CA ALA A 280 5.78 -24.79 13.58
C ALA A 280 5.10 -23.40 13.58
N TRP A 281 4.95 -22.80 12.40
CA TRP A 281 4.25 -21.52 12.24
C TRP A 281 2.81 -21.60 12.70
N ARG A 282 2.06 -22.62 12.26
CA ARG A 282 0.64 -22.76 12.61
C ARG A 282 0.46 -22.91 14.12
N GLU A 283 1.25 -23.76 14.77
CA GLU A 283 1.23 -23.96 16.23
C GLU A 283 1.48 -22.65 17.00
N LEU A 284 2.46 -21.85 16.56
CA LEU A 284 2.84 -20.61 17.24
C LEU A 284 1.94 -19.41 16.89
N SER A 285 1.32 -19.42 15.70
CA SER A 285 0.50 -18.32 15.18
C SER A 285 -0.75 -18.05 16.02
N GLU A 286 -1.28 -19.04 16.75
CA GLU A 286 -2.42 -18.86 17.66
C GLU A 286 -2.16 -17.84 18.78
N GLY A 287 -0.89 -17.75 19.21
CA GLY A 287 -0.40 -16.80 20.21
C GLY A 287 -0.02 -15.44 19.62
N ASP A 288 0.02 -15.30 18.29
CA ASP A 288 0.46 -14.07 17.65
C ASP A 288 -0.66 -13.03 17.62
N LEU A 289 -0.48 -11.94 18.36
CA LEU A 289 -1.40 -10.82 18.39
C LEU A 289 -1.21 -9.85 17.23
N SER A 290 -0.15 -10.00 16.43
CA SER A 290 0.22 -9.04 15.40
C SER A 290 -0.90 -8.81 14.39
N GLY A 291 -1.57 -9.86 13.92
CA GLY A 291 -2.64 -9.72 12.93
C GLY A 291 -3.94 -9.11 13.49
N ARG A 292 -4.11 -9.04 14.83
CA ARG A 292 -5.20 -8.25 15.44
C ARG A 292 -4.99 -6.75 15.21
N PHE A 293 -3.73 -6.29 15.23
CA PHE A 293 -3.40 -4.90 14.95
C PHE A 293 -3.55 -4.55 13.46
N LEU A 294 -3.57 -5.55 12.58
CA LEU A 294 -3.92 -5.39 11.16
C LEU A 294 -5.42 -5.34 10.89
N GLY A 295 -6.25 -5.38 11.93
CA GLY A 295 -7.71 -5.33 11.79
C GLY A 295 -8.33 -6.62 11.26
N ILE A 296 -7.62 -7.76 11.29
CA ILE A 296 -8.18 -9.04 10.85
C ILE A 296 -9.04 -9.63 11.98
N PRO A 297 -10.38 -9.69 11.83
CA PRO A 297 -11.25 -10.25 12.86
C PRO A 297 -11.05 -11.77 12.95
N ASP A 298 -11.21 -12.29 14.16
CA ASP A 298 -11.21 -13.73 14.50
C ASP A 298 -10.00 -14.52 13.97
N LEU A 299 -8.84 -13.86 13.87
CA LEU A 299 -7.63 -14.44 13.29
C LEU A 299 -7.20 -15.75 13.97
N ARG A 300 -7.31 -15.82 15.31
CA ARG A 300 -7.00 -17.04 16.06
C ARG A 300 -7.89 -18.22 15.64
N HIS A 301 -9.17 -17.96 15.39
CA HIS A 301 -10.09 -19.00 14.92
C HIS A 301 -9.69 -19.47 13.52
N LYS A 302 -9.41 -18.52 12.62
CA LYS A 302 -8.96 -18.82 11.26
C LYS A 302 -7.70 -19.68 11.24
N PHE A 303 -6.74 -19.43 12.14
CA PHE A 303 -5.53 -20.26 12.25
C PHE A 303 -5.79 -21.67 12.77
N ARG A 304 -6.76 -21.85 13.67
CA ARG A 304 -7.16 -23.18 14.19
C ARG A 304 -7.86 -24.04 13.15
N GLU A 305 -8.56 -23.40 12.20
CA GLU A 305 -9.25 -24.09 11.11
C GLU A 305 -8.30 -24.49 9.96
N LEU A 306 -7.01 -24.12 10.03
CA LEU A 306 -6.04 -24.50 9.02
C LEU A 306 -5.74 -26.00 9.08
N SER A 307 -5.82 -26.66 7.93
CA SER A 307 -5.43 -28.06 7.77
C SER A 307 -3.95 -28.28 8.17
N ASP A 308 -3.64 -29.49 8.64
CA ASP A 308 -2.27 -29.96 8.87
C ASP A 308 -1.45 -30.03 7.56
N ALA A 309 -2.13 -30.19 6.42
CA ALA A 309 -1.50 -30.31 5.10
C ALA A 309 -1.38 -28.93 4.42
N PRO A 310 -0.15 -28.40 4.23
CA PRO A 310 0.05 -27.11 3.57
C PRO A 310 -0.45 -27.12 2.11
N GLU A 311 -0.37 -28.25 1.43
CA GLU A 311 -0.84 -28.42 0.05
C GLU A 311 -2.35 -28.22 -0.07
N GLU A 312 -3.11 -28.71 0.91
CA GLU A 312 -4.56 -28.53 0.96
C GLU A 312 -4.91 -27.05 1.13
N MET A 313 -4.24 -26.36 2.06
CA MET A 313 -4.48 -24.93 2.28
C MET A 313 -4.05 -24.08 1.10
N LEU A 314 -2.92 -24.39 0.45
CA LEU A 314 -2.47 -23.68 -0.75
C LEU A 314 -3.49 -23.82 -1.89
N CYS A 315 -3.96 -25.06 -2.13
CA CYS A 315 -4.98 -25.34 -3.14
C CYS A 315 -6.28 -24.59 -2.85
N LYS A 316 -6.76 -24.66 -1.60
CA LYS A 316 -7.97 -23.95 -1.15
C LYS A 316 -7.83 -22.44 -1.36
N HIS A 317 -6.73 -21.82 -0.94
CA HIS A 317 -6.55 -20.39 -1.09
C HIS A 317 -6.43 -19.95 -2.56
N LEU A 318 -5.78 -20.72 -3.43
CA LEU A 318 -5.74 -20.41 -4.86
C LEU A 318 -7.14 -20.49 -5.51
N GLN A 319 -7.99 -21.39 -5.03
CA GLN A 319 -9.39 -21.52 -5.47
C GLN A 319 -10.27 -20.39 -4.92
N ASP A 320 -10.16 -20.06 -3.64
CA ASP A 320 -10.90 -18.96 -3.00
C ASP A 320 -10.58 -17.60 -3.67
N LEU A 321 -9.34 -17.45 -4.13
CA LEU A 321 -8.87 -16.28 -4.90
C LEU A 321 -9.28 -16.33 -6.38
N ASN A 322 -9.97 -17.38 -6.84
CA ASN A 322 -10.36 -17.60 -8.23
C ASN A 322 -9.19 -17.51 -9.23
N ILE A 323 -7.99 -17.96 -8.84
CA ILE A 323 -6.84 -17.99 -9.75
C ILE A 323 -6.99 -19.18 -10.70
N PRO A 324 -7.03 -18.98 -12.04
CA PRO A 324 -7.08 -20.08 -13.01
C PRO A 324 -5.89 -21.04 -12.82
N LYS A 325 -6.12 -22.35 -12.89
CA LYS A 325 -5.09 -23.38 -12.66
C LYS A 325 -3.87 -23.21 -13.55
N GLU A 326 -4.09 -22.75 -14.79
CA GLU A 326 -3.05 -22.50 -15.79
C GLU A 326 -2.11 -21.37 -15.36
N ARG A 327 -2.57 -20.47 -14.48
CA ARG A 327 -1.79 -19.34 -13.95
C ARG A 327 -1.08 -19.66 -12.63
N TRP A 328 -1.31 -20.81 -12.00
CA TRP A 328 -0.81 -21.11 -10.64
C TRP A 328 0.71 -21.03 -10.53
N GLN A 329 1.45 -21.68 -11.43
CA GLN A 329 2.92 -21.64 -11.42
C GLN A 329 3.44 -20.21 -11.47
N GLY A 330 2.98 -19.41 -12.44
CA GLY A 330 3.40 -18.02 -12.59
C GLY A 330 2.96 -17.14 -11.43
N TYR A 331 1.78 -17.38 -10.87
CA TYR A 331 1.26 -16.64 -9.71
C TYR A 331 2.11 -16.92 -8.46
N LEU A 332 2.42 -18.18 -8.19
CA LEU A 332 3.29 -18.58 -7.08
C LEU A 332 4.72 -18.08 -7.25
N SER A 333 5.24 -18.07 -8.49
CA SER A 333 6.57 -17.51 -8.79
C SER A 333 6.65 -16.05 -8.37
N ARG A 334 5.59 -15.26 -8.60
CA ARG A 334 5.53 -13.85 -8.21
C ARG A 334 5.47 -13.66 -6.71
N HIS A 335 4.67 -14.46 -5.99
CA HIS A 335 4.66 -14.46 -4.52
C HIS A 335 6.06 -14.71 -3.95
N LEU A 336 6.75 -15.73 -4.46
CA LEU A 336 8.11 -16.05 -4.01
C LEU A 336 9.12 -14.95 -4.38
N ALA A 337 8.93 -14.30 -5.54
CA ALA A 337 9.78 -13.19 -6.00
C ALA A 337 9.61 -11.90 -5.19
N GLN A 338 8.59 -11.77 -4.34
CA GLN A 338 8.45 -10.62 -3.43
C GLN A 338 9.49 -10.63 -2.31
N LEU A 339 10.01 -11.81 -1.93
CA LEU A 339 11.06 -11.98 -0.93
C LEU A 339 12.22 -12.82 -1.50
N PRO A 340 12.90 -12.36 -2.56
CA PRO A 340 13.80 -13.20 -3.35
C PRO A 340 15.01 -13.68 -2.54
N GLY A 341 15.48 -12.90 -1.56
CA GLY A 341 16.54 -13.31 -0.64
C GLY A 341 16.14 -14.46 0.27
N TRP A 342 14.97 -14.37 0.92
CA TRP A 342 14.46 -15.43 1.80
C TRP A 342 14.04 -16.67 1.02
N ALA A 343 13.33 -16.50 -0.10
CA ALA A 343 12.91 -17.61 -0.96
C ALA A 343 14.12 -18.35 -1.53
N GLY A 344 15.14 -17.63 -2.02
CA GLY A 344 16.37 -18.23 -2.52
C GLY A 344 17.19 -18.89 -1.41
N PHE A 345 17.18 -18.36 -0.18
CA PHE A 345 17.82 -19.01 0.96
C PHE A 345 17.13 -20.32 1.35
N ILE A 346 15.79 -20.33 1.40
CA ILE A 346 15.00 -21.54 1.67
C ILE A 346 15.24 -22.59 0.57
N ARG A 347 15.25 -22.18 -0.70
CA ARG A 347 15.58 -23.05 -1.84
C ARG A 347 16.96 -23.68 -1.65
N TRP A 348 17.97 -22.87 -1.35
CA TRP A 348 19.33 -23.35 -1.13
C TRP A 348 19.38 -24.37 0.02
N ARG A 349 18.72 -24.13 1.15
CA ARG A 349 18.65 -25.12 2.25
C ARG A 349 17.92 -26.40 1.86
N GLY A 350 16.88 -26.31 1.04
CA GLY A 350 16.18 -27.49 0.51
C GLY A 350 17.10 -28.39 -0.32
N ASP A 351 17.95 -27.77 -1.13
CA ASP A 351 18.95 -28.48 -1.95
C ASP A 351 20.14 -29.01 -1.12
N HIS A 352 20.34 -28.47 0.10
CA HIS A 352 21.47 -28.79 0.99
C HIS A 352 20.99 -29.31 2.36
N SER A 353 20.21 -30.39 2.37
CA SER A 353 19.61 -30.97 3.59
C SER A 353 20.60 -31.44 4.66
N GLY A 354 21.88 -31.59 4.32
CA GLY A 354 22.98 -31.90 5.26
C GLY A 354 23.70 -30.68 5.84
N TYR A 355 23.28 -29.46 5.48
CA TYR A 355 23.81 -28.25 6.07
C TYR A 355 23.20 -28.03 7.46
N PRO A 356 24.02 -27.73 8.50
CA PRO A 356 23.58 -27.66 9.90
C PRO A 356 22.51 -26.62 10.20
#